data_AF-A0A7J0G2H2-F1
#
_entry.id   AF-A0A7J0G2H2-F1
#
_cell.length_a   1.000
_cell.length_b   1.000
_cell.length_c   1.000
_cell.angle_alpha   90.00
_cell.angle_beta   90.00
_cell.angle_gamma   90.00
#
_symmetry.space_group_name_H-M   'P 1'
#
loop_
_entity.id
_entity.type
_entity.pdbx_description
1 polymer ?
#
loop_
_entity_poly.entity_id
_entity_poly.type
_entity_poly.pdbx_seq_one_letter_code
_entity_poly.pdbx_strand_id
1 'polypeptide(L)'
;MGFPYLSLRFLPSKHSLIHIGARIIVKNVGNFRVKPPGLFRGRGEHPKMGKLKKRIRPSDITINIGKDAPIPECPIPGQRWKEIRHDNTVTWLAFWNDPINPKEFKYVFLEARSSLKGQSDKEIYEKARLLKDYIQGIRAAYTKDFASNDVTKRQIVVATYLIDKLALRAGNEKVWECGGDDLFDELDTSKLNARLKELMPGVTAKVFHAYNASINLDEMGILDGLKTDLALEKKGKPPLKGADGKPRKNLNPEA
;
A
#
# COMPACT_ATOMS: atom_id res chain seq x y z
N MET A 1 17.17 -1.47 -13.64
CA MET A 1 16.96 -0.04 -13.99
C MET A 1 16.74 0.72 -12.69
N GLY A 2 17.70 1.55 -12.27
CA GLY A 2 17.61 2.31 -11.02
C GLY A 2 16.58 3.43 -11.13
N PHE A 3 15.83 3.69 -10.05
CA PHE A 3 14.90 4.81 -9.97
C PHE A 3 15.68 6.15 -10.06
N PRO A 4 15.15 7.18 -10.76
CA PRO A 4 15.83 8.46 -10.89
C PRO A 4 16.02 9.14 -9.53
N TYR A 5 17.17 9.79 -9.35
CA TYR A 5 17.64 10.46 -8.13
C TYR A 5 16.55 11.23 -7.38
N LEU A 6 16.26 10.82 -6.14
CA LEU A 6 15.35 11.52 -5.24
C LEU A 6 16.12 12.68 -4.57
N SER A 7 15.80 13.94 -4.86
CA SER A 7 16.45 15.11 -4.24
C SER A 7 15.43 15.88 -3.40
N LEU A 8 15.20 15.48 -2.14
CA LEU A 8 14.25 16.16 -1.25
C LEU A 8 14.76 17.56 -0.87
N ARG A 9 13.98 18.61 -1.17
CA ARG A 9 14.10 19.93 -0.52
C ARG A 9 12.88 20.17 0.33
N PHE A 10 13.06 20.48 1.61
CA PHE A 10 11.97 20.94 2.48
C PHE A 10 11.88 22.47 2.38
N LEU A 11 10.73 23.01 1.97
CA LEU A 11 10.52 24.45 1.91
C LEU A 11 10.11 25.01 3.28
N PRO A 12 10.74 26.09 3.78
CA PRO A 12 10.48 26.66 5.11
C PRO A 12 9.03 27.08 5.36
N SER A 13 8.29 27.48 4.32
CA SER A 13 6.92 27.99 4.44
C SER A 13 5.82 26.94 4.19
N LYS A 14 6.15 25.75 3.69
CA LYS A 14 5.19 24.66 3.42
C LYS A 14 5.87 23.30 3.60
N HIS A 15 5.79 22.76 4.83
CA HIS A 15 6.31 21.44 5.23
C HIS A 15 5.71 20.24 4.47
N SER A 16 4.82 20.48 3.50
CA SER A 16 4.18 19.47 2.67
C SER A 16 4.85 19.28 1.32
N LEU A 17 5.85 20.07 0.93
CA LEU A 17 6.38 20.06 -0.43
C LEU A 17 7.80 19.48 -0.51
N ILE A 18 8.03 18.57 -1.46
CA ILE A 18 9.36 18.03 -1.76
C ILE A 18 9.67 18.02 -3.27
N HIS A 19 10.97 17.95 -3.61
CA HIS A 19 11.50 17.84 -4.96
C HIS A 19 11.98 16.41 -5.27
N ILE A 20 11.90 15.97 -6.53
CA ILE A 20 12.35 14.65 -7.01
C ILE A 20 12.91 14.78 -8.43
N GLY A 21 14.19 14.44 -8.64
CA GLY A 21 14.88 14.56 -9.92
C GLY A 21 15.20 16.01 -10.35
N ALA A 22 15.63 16.17 -11.61
CA ALA A 22 16.02 17.46 -12.20
C ALA A 22 14.85 18.37 -12.60
N ARG A 23 13.60 17.89 -12.51
CA ARG A 23 12.39 18.69 -12.73
C ARG A 23 11.83 19.12 -11.38
N ILE A 24 11.55 20.43 -11.23
CA ILE A 24 10.85 20.98 -10.05
C ILE A 24 9.42 20.43 -10.06
N ILE A 25 9.22 19.24 -9.47
CA ILE A 25 7.89 18.71 -9.23
C ILE A 25 7.64 18.89 -7.75
N VAL A 26 6.98 19.99 -7.41
CA VAL A 26 6.44 20.27 -6.08
C VAL A 26 5.42 19.17 -5.76
N LYS A 27 5.78 18.20 -4.92
CA LYS A 27 4.87 17.11 -4.53
C LYS A 27 4.48 17.20 -3.08
N ASN A 28 3.20 17.00 -2.83
CA ASN A 28 2.65 16.85 -1.50
C ASN A 28 3.18 15.58 -0.81
N VAL A 29 3.54 15.72 0.45
CA VAL A 29 3.92 14.62 1.34
C VAL A 29 2.68 14.10 2.07
N GLY A 30 2.48 12.78 2.05
CA GLY A 30 1.44 12.14 2.86
C GLY A 30 1.93 11.91 4.29
N ASN A 31 1.05 12.10 5.28
CA ASN A 31 1.32 11.79 6.70
C ASN A 31 2.64 12.36 7.27
N PHE A 32 3.03 13.58 6.86
CA PHE A 32 4.26 14.25 7.37
C PHE A 32 4.19 14.64 8.85
N ARG A 33 2.97 14.71 9.43
CA ARG A 33 2.77 15.00 10.85
C ARG A 33 2.97 13.73 11.67
N VAL A 34 4.03 13.74 12.48
CA VAL A 34 4.24 12.73 13.53
C VAL A 34 3.05 12.77 14.49
N LYS A 35 2.45 11.59 14.75
CA LYS A 35 1.28 11.51 15.62
C LYS A 35 1.63 11.95 17.05
N PRO A 36 0.76 12.72 17.72
CA PRO A 36 0.99 13.13 19.10
C PRO A 36 1.06 11.92 20.05
N PRO A 37 1.70 12.07 21.23
CA PRO A 37 1.63 11.06 22.28
C PRO A 37 0.19 10.87 22.75
N GLY A 38 -0.12 9.68 23.27
CA GLY A 38 -1.46 9.36 23.75
C GLY A 38 -1.59 7.89 24.11
N LEU A 39 -2.80 7.42 24.38
CA LEU A 39 -3.03 6.00 24.66
C LEU A 39 -3.20 5.21 23.36
N PHE A 40 -2.67 4.00 23.32
CA PHE A 40 -2.81 3.12 22.18
C PHE A 40 -4.24 2.57 22.10
N ARG A 41 -4.98 3.03 21.11
CA ARG A 41 -6.32 2.54 20.78
C ARG A 41 -6.19 1.41 19.76
N GLY A 42 -5.82 0.23 20.24
CA GLY A 42 -5.86 -1.00 19.45
C GLY A 42 -7.29 -1.31 19.00
N ARG A 43 -7.44 -2.07 17.90
CA ARG A 43 -8.75 -2.52 17.42
C ARG A 43 -9.04 -3.93 17.97
N GLY A 44 -10.30 -4.25 18.23
CA GLY A 44 -10.70 -5.53 18.82
C GLY A 44 -10.07 -5.73 20.21
N GLU A 45 -9.81 -6.98 20.58
CA GLU A 45 -9.21 -7.36 21.86
C GLU A 45 -7.68 -7.24 21.85
N HIS A 46 -7.17 -6.11 21.38
CA HIS A 46 -5.72 -5.94 21.24
C HIS A 46 -5.05 -5.89 22.61
N PRO A 47 -4.08 -6.76 22.93
CA PRO A 47 -3.53 -6.91 24.29
C PRO A 47 -2.80 -5.67 24.81
N LYS A 48 -2.24 -4.86 23.90
CA LYS A 48 -1.58 -3.59 24.23
C LYS A 48 -2.50 -2.36 24.27
N MET A 49 -3.81 -2.52 24.12
CA MET A 49 -4.75 -1.40 24.20
C MET A 49 -4.57 -0.65 25.54
N GLY A 50 -4.63 0.68 25.50
CA GLY A 50 -4.38 1.52 26.67
C GLY A 50 -2.89 1.80 26.97
N LYS A 51 -1.94 1.08 26.35
CA LYS A 51 -0.51 1.35 26.55
C LYS A 51 -0.12 2.76 26.07
N LEU A 52 0.75 3.45 26.81
CA LEU A 52 1.22 4.79 26.45
C LEU A 52 2.03 4.77 25.14
N LYS A 53 1.55 5.49 24.14
CA LYS A 53 2.31 5.87 22.94
C LYS A 53 3.16 7.08 23.29
N LYS A 54 4.46 6.85 23.48
CA LYS A 54 5.43 7.90 23.78
C LYS A 54 5.54 8.88 22.60
N ARG A 55 5.94 10.12 22.92
CA ARG A 55 6.24 11.14 21.91
C ARG A 55 7.51 10.73 21.16
N ILE A 56 7.41 10.70 19.83
CA ILE A 56 8.56 10.53 18.95
C ILE A 56 9.36 11.84 18.94
N ARG A 57 10.67 11.75 19.13
CA ARG A 57 11.62 12.86 19.06
C ARG A 57 12.40 12.83 17.73
N PRO A 58 13.01 13.96 17.31
CA PRO A 58 13.97 13.99 16.20
C PRO A 58 15.02 12.87 16.25
N SER A 59 15.52 12.55 17.45
CA SER A 59 16.50 11.47 17.70
C SER A 59 15.98 10.05 17.41
N ASP A 60 14.69 9.88 17.17
CA ASP A 60 14.08 8.60 16.80
C ASP A 60 13.86 8.49 15.28
N ILE A 61 13.96 9.61 14.54
CA ILE A 61 13.58 9.73 13.14
C ILE A 61 14.80 9.61 12.24
N THR A 62 14.74 8.66 11.32
CA THR A 62 15.68 8.53 10.20
C THR A 62 15.09 9.22 8.97
N ILE A 63 15.86 10.09 8.32
CA ILE A 63 15.46 10.78 7.10
C ILE A 63 16.18 10.15 5.91
N ASN A 64 15.46 9.92 4.82
CA ASN A 64 16.04 9.55 3.53
C ASN A 64 15.88 10.68 2.52
N ILE A 65 17.01 11.08 1.96
CA ILE A 65 17.14 12.28 1.13
C ILE A 65 18.24 12.04 0.08
N GLY A 66 18.22 12.79 -1.01
CA GLY A 66 19.29 12.71 -2.02
C GLY A 66 20.64 13.13 -1.45
N LYS A 67 21.73 12.56 -1.98
CA LYS A 67 23.10 12.86 -1.52
C LYS A 67 23.43 14.36 -1.60
N ASP A 68 22.99 15.01 -2.67
CA ASP A 68 23.30 16.42 -2.95
C ASP A 68 22.19 17.38 -2.49
N ALA A 69 21.18 16.86 -1.80
CA ALA A 69 20.03 17.64 -1.37
C ALA A 69 20.28 18.22 0.03
N PRO A 70 19.84 19.47 0.30
CA PRO A 70 20.05 20.11 1.59
C PRO A 70 19.31 19.34 2.69
N ILE A 71 20.06 18.90 3.70
CA ILE A 71 19.53 18.18 4.85
C ILE A 71 18.57 19.12 5.62
N PRO A 72 17.32 18.69 5.92
CA PRO A 72 16.39 19.53 6.66
C PRO A 72 16.91 19.81 8.07
N GLU A 73 16.79 21.05 8.51
CA GLU A 73 17.11 21.42 9.88
C GLU A 73 16.16 20.74 10.87
N CYS A 74 16.69 20.40 12.05
CA CYS A 74 15.86 19.88 13.13
C CYS A 74 15.01 21.03 13.69
N PRO A 75 13.67 20.90 13.74
CA PRO A 75 12.79 21.97 14.22
C PRO A 75 12.90 22.23 15.72
N ILE A 76 13.58 21.35 16.47
CA ILE A 76 13.77 21.49 17.92
C ILE A 76 15.21 21.92 18.19
N PRO A 77 15.43 23.11 18.77
CA PRO A 77 16.76 23.61 19.11
C PRO A 77 17.57 22.61 19.95
N GLY A 78 18.84 22.43 19.61
CA GLY A 78 19.75 21.50 20.29
C GLY A 78 19.52 20.01 20.01
N GLN A 79 18.52 19.65 19.21
CA GLN A 79 18.29 18.26 18.79
C GLN A 79 18.76 18.02 17.35
N ARG A 80 18.99 16.75 17.05
CA ARG A 80 19.37 16.28 15.72
C ARG A 80 18.53 15.07 15.31
N TRP A 81 18.41 14.86 14.01
CA TRP A 81 17.85 13.63 13.47
C TRP A 81 18.65 12.41 13.92
N LYS A 82 18.00 11.25 14.01
CA LYS A 82 18.67 10.00 14.36
C LYS A 82 19.77 9.66 13.37
N GLU A 83 19.41 9.72 12.09
CA GLU A 83 20.25 9.31 10.98
C GLU A 83 19.78 9.99 9.69
N ILE A 84 20.72 10.35 8.83
CA ILE A 84 20.47 10.76 7.44
C ILE A 84 20.94 9.63 6.52
N ARG A 85 20.03 9.14 5.69
CA ARG A 85 20.27 8.09 4.69
C ARG A 85 20.10 8.64 3.28
N HIS A 86 20.77 7.97 2.35
CA HIS A 86 20.74 8.27 0.93
C HIS A 86 20.51 6.98 0.12
N ASP A 87 19.34 6.39 0.32
CA ASP A 87 18.92 5.15 -0.33
C ASP A 87 17.92 5.47 -1.46
N ASN A 88 18.36 5.25 -2.70
CA ASN A 88 17.56 5.45 -3.90
C ASN A 88 16.79 4.19 -4.33
N THR A 89 16.87 3.10 -3.57
CA THR A 89 16.12 1.85 -3.82
C THR A 89 14.75 1.86 -3.14
N VAL A 90 14.50 2.83 -2.26
CA VAL A 90 13.29 2.95 -1.46
C VAL A 90 12.51 4.22 -1.80
N THR A 91 11.21 4.22 -1.47
CA THR A 91 10.32 5.37 -1.74
C THR A 91 9.87 6.10 -0.47
N TRP A 92 10.30 5.65 0.72
CA TRP A 92 9.99 6.35 1.97
C TRP A 92 10.94 7.54 2.16
N LEU A 93 10.43 8.58 2.81
CA LEU A 93 11.10 9.86 3.03
C LEU A 93 11.68 9.96 4.44
N ALA A 94 10.97 9.37 5.40
CA ALA A 94 11.42 9.25 6.77
C ALA A 94 10.79 8.02 7.40
N PHE A 95 11.42 7.48 8.44
CA PHE A 95 10.81 6.45 9.27
C PHE A 95 11.27 6.54 10.72
N TRP A 96 10.51 5.89 11.59
CA TRP A 96 10.85 5.66 12.99
C TRP A 96 10.22 4.35 13.48
N ASN A 97 10.72 3.81 14.60
CA ASN A 97 10.14 2.63 15.24
C ASN A 97 8.81 2.96 15.93
N ASP A 98 7.83 2.07 15.87
CA ASP A 98 6.56 2.28 16.56
C ASP A 98 6.74 2.18 18.10
N PRO A 99 6.27 3.16 18.90
CA PRO A 99 6.44 3.15 20.35
C PRO A 99 5.77 1.99 21.09
N ILE A 100 4.78 1.35 20.46
CA ILE A 100 4.01 0.24 21.02
C ILE A 100 4.59 -1.10 20.56
N ASN A 101 5.03 -1.18 19.31
CA ASN A 101 5.72 -2.33 18.74
C ASN A 101 7.07 -1.92 18.10
N PRO A 102 8.18 -1.94 18.86
CA PRO A 102 9.47 -1.46 18.36
C PRO A 102 10.02 -2.22 17.15
N LYS A 103 9.56 -3.46 16.90
CA LYS A 103 9.90 -4.24 15.70
C LYS A 103 9.22 -3.72 14.42
N GLU A 104 8.15 -2.94 14.57
CA GLU A 104 7.47 -2.28 13.45
C GLU A 104 8.04 -0.89 13.19
N PHE A 105 8.11 -0.54 11.90
CA PHE A 105 8.48 0.80 11.46
C PHE A 105 7.25 1.56 10.97
N LYS A 106 7.21 2.86 11.23
CA LYS A 106 6.27 3.80 10.62
C LYS A 106 7.02 4.66 9.62
N TYR A 107 6.47 4.77 8.43
CA TYR A 107 7.09 5.45 7.29
C TYR A 107 6.27 6.66 6.87
N VAL A 108 6.97 7.69 6.40
CA VAL A 108 6.41 8.82 5.67
C VAL A 108 6.65 8.57 4.20
N PHE A 109 5.59 8.67 3.40
CA PHE A 109 5.63 8.49 1.95
C PHE A 109 5.09 9.74 1.26
N LEU A 110 5.32 9.81 -0.05
CA LEU A 110 4.59 10.74 -0.91
C LEU A 110 3.07 10.54 -0.84
N GLU A 111 2.33 11.63 -1.09
CA GLU A 111 0.88 11.58 -1.23
C GLU A 111 0.45 10.66 -2.39
N ALA A 112 -0.75 10.10 -2.30
CA ALA A 112 -1.33 9.21 -3.32
C ALA A 112 -1.37 9.86 -4.73
N ARG A 113 -1.51 11.19 -4.80
CA ARG A 113 -1.47 11.95 -6.06
C ARG A 113 -0.11 12.01 -6.74
N SER A 114 0.95 11.64 -6.02
CA SER A 114 2.29 11.65 -6.60
C SER A 114 2.38 10.68 -7.76
N SER A 115 3.09 11.07 -8.83
CA SER A 115 3.29 10.21 -10.00
C SER A 115 3.86 8.83 -9.64
N LEU A 116 4.75 8.74 -8.63
CA LEU A 116 5.34 7.47 -8.20
C LEU A 116 4.30 6.51 -7.62
N LYS A 117 3.36 7.02 -6.81
CA LYS A 117 2.25 6.23 -6.28
C LYS A 117 1.27 5.87 -7.39
N GLY A 118 0.88 6.82 -8.22
CA GLY A 118 -0.02 6.57 -9.36
C GLY A 118 0.53 5.54 -10.36
N GLN A 119 1.84 5.54 -10.61
CA GLN A 119 2.48 4.58 -11.50
C GLN A 119 2.52 3.17 -10.90
N SER A 120 2.80 3.07 -9.59
CA SER A 120 2.70 1.80 -8.85
C SER A 120 1.27 1.25 -8.85
N ASP A 121 0.27 2.10 -8.63
CA ASP A 121 -1.14 1.70 -8.65
C ASP A 121 -1.57 1.27 -10.05
N LYS A 122 -1.15 2.00 -11.09
CA LYS A 122 -1.39 1.63 -12.49
C LYS A 122 -0.83 0.24 -12.80
N GLU A 123 0.39 -0.07 -12.38
CA GLU A 123 1.00 -1.38 -12.59
C GLU A 123 0.19 -2.52 -11.95
N ILE A 124 -0.44 -2.29 -10.79
CA ILE A 124 -1.32 -3.28 -10.16
C ILE A 124 -2.51 -3.56 -11.06
N TYR A 125 -3.16 -2.54 -11.62
CA TYR A 125 -4.31 -2.70 -12.52
C TYR A 125 -3.94 -3.30 -13.88
N GLU A 126 -2.78 -2.94 -14.45
CA GLU A 126 -2.32 -3.59 -15.70
C GLU A 126 -2.02 -5.09 -15.46
N LYS A 127 -1.44 -5.45 -14.31
CA LYS A 127 -1.30 -6.86 -13.94
C LYS A 127 -2.64 -7.54 -13.70
N ALA A 128 -3.61 -6.85 -13.11
CA ALA A 128 -4.96 -7.40 -12.94
C ALA A 128 -5.65 -7.66 -14.30
N ARG A 129 -5.41 -6.80 -15.29
CA ARG A 129 -5.88 -7.03 -16.66
C ARG A 129 -5.23 -8.26 -17.28
N LEU A 130 -3.91 -8.38 -17.19
CA LEU A 130 -3.20 -9.57 -17.67
C LEU A 130 -3.68 -10.84 -16.94
N LEU A 131 -3.96 -10.76 -15.64
CA LEU A 131 -4.48 -11.89 -14.87
C LEU A 131 -5.79 -12.44 -15.47
N LYS A 132 -6.62 -11.61 -16.12
CA LYS A 132 -7.85 -12.04 -16.81
C LYS A 132 -7.59 -13.16 -17.82
N ASP A 133 -6.47 -13.10 -18.55
CA ASP A 133 -6.13 -14.07 -19.59
C ASP A 133 -5.53 -15.35 -18.99
N TYR A 134 -4.89 -15.25 -17.81
CA TYR A 134 -4.24 -16.37 -17.13
C TYR A 134 -5.16 -17.11 -16.15
N ILE A 135 -6.25 -16.46 -15.71
CA ILE A 135 -7.03 -16.94 -14.57
C ILE A 135 -7.58 -18.35 -14.78
N GLN A 136 -8.04 -18.70 -15.99
CA GLN A 136 -8.58 -20.04 -16.25
C GLN A 136 -7.51 -21.12 -16.14
N GLY A 137 -6.29 -20.86 -16.64
CA GLY A 137 -5.16 -21.76 -16.48
C GLY A 137 -4.74 -21.93 -15.01
N ILE A 138 -4.73 -20.84 -14.26
CA ILE A 138 -4.45 -20.85 -12.81
C ILE A 138 -5.48 -21.69 -12.07
N ARG A 139 -6.77 -21.51 -12.39
CA ARG A 139 -7.88 -22.27 -11.79
C ARG A 139 -7.77 -23.75 -12.08
N ALA A 140 -7.48 -24.13 -13.33
CA ALA A 140 -7.28 -25.53 -13.68
C ALA A 140 -6.08 -26.13 -12.94
N ALA A 141 -4.98 -25.38 -12.82
CA ALA A 141 -3.76 -25.82 -12.15
C ALA A 141 -3.98 -26.08 -10.65
N TYR A 142 -4.53 -25.12 -9.91
CA TYR A 142 -4.75 -25.31 -8.47
C TYR A 142 -5.82 -26.38 -8.21
N THR A 143 -6.83 -26.52 -9.08
CA THR A 143 -7.89 -27.54 -8.93
C THR A 143 -7.33 -28.96 -9.08
N LYS A 144 -6.43 -29.16 -10.05
CA LYS A 144 -5.72 -30.44 -10.20
C LYS A 144 -4.87 -30.76 -8.98
N ASP A 145 -4.20 -29.76 -8.43
CA ASP A 145 -3.26 -29.91 -7.33
C ASP A 145 -3.92 -30.10 -5.95
N PHE A 146 -5.25 -29.97 -5.83
CA PHE A 146 -5.97 -30.31 -4.59
C PHE A 146 -5.75 -31.76 -4.15
N ALA A 147 -5.55 -32.68 -5.09
CA ALA A 147 -5.28 -34.09 -4.83
C ALA A 147 -3.79 -34.42 -4.66
N SER A 148 -2.91 -33.41 -4.52
CA SER A 148 -1.48 -33.63 -4.33
C SER A 148 -1.18 -34.40 -3.04
N ASN A 149 -0.18 -35.28 -3.08
CA ASN A 149 0.34 -35.96 -1.88
C ASN A 149 1.21 -35.05 -1.01
N ASP A 150 1.76 -34.00 -1.59
CA ASP A 150 2.52 -32.96 -0.88
C ASP A 150 1.57 -32.02 -0.12
N VAL A 151 1.68 -32.04 1.22
CA VAL A 151 0.85 -31.25 2.14
C VAL A 151 1.07 -29.75 1.94
N THR A 152 2.32 -29.30 1.86
CA THR A 152 2.67 -27.89 1.63
C THR A 152 2.06 -27.41 0.32
N LYS A 153 2.17 -28.22 -0.74
CA LYS A 153 1.56 -27.91 -2.03
C LYS A 153 0.04 -27.81 -1.91
N ARG A 154 -0.63 -28.74 -1.21
CA ARG A 154 -2.08 -28.68 -0.96
C ARG A 154 -2.48 -27.40 -0.23
N GLN A 155 -1.76 -27.01 0.81
CA GLN A 155 -2.06 -25.78 1.56
C GLN A 155 -1.93 -24.54 0.67
N ILE A 156 -0.88 -24.45 -0.14
CA ILE A 156 -0.67 -23.34 -1.09
C ILE A 156 -1.84 -23.23 -2.08
N VAL A 157 -2.30 -24.35 -2.65
CA VAL A 157 -3.38 -24.32 -3.65
C VAL A 157 -4.74 -24.03 -3.02
N VAL A 158 -5.01 -24.52 -1.80
CA VAL A 158 -6.21 -24.15 -1.04
C VAL A 158 -6.20 -22.67 -0.68
N ALA A 159 -5.08 -22.14 -0.18
CA ALA A 159 -4.95 -20.71 0.10
C ALA A 159 -5.12 -19.85 -1.16
N THR A 160 -4.56 -20.27 -2.30
CA THR A 160 -4.73 -19.60 -3.59
C THR A 160 -6.19 -19.59 -4.03
N TYR A 161 -6.90 -20.71 -3.87
CA TYR A 161 -8.34 -20.81 -4.14
C TYR A 161 -9.16 -19.84 -3.27
N LEU A 162 -8.88 -19.76 -1.96
CA LEU A 162 -9.59 -18.84 -1.06
C LEU A 162 -9.34 -17.37 -1.43
N ILE A 163 -8.14 -17.03 -1.89
CA ILE A 163 -7.84 -15.68 -2.39
C ILE A 163 -8.59 -15.39 -3.68
N ASP A 164 -8.61 -16.32 -4.64
CA ASP A 164 -9.34 -16.17 -5.91
C ASP A 164 -10.85 -16.04 -5.68
N LYS A 165 -11.46 -16.97 -4.93
CA LYS A 165 -12.92 -17.05 -4.82
C LYS A 165 -13.52 -16.15 -3.76
N LEU A 166 -12.83 -15.96 -2.63
CA LEU A 166 -13.36 -15.21 -1.49
C LEU A 166 -12.66 -13.87 -1.27
N ALA A 167 -11.69 -13.53 -2.12
CA ALA A 167 -10.91 -12.28 -2.01
C ALA A 167 -10.26 -12.10 -0.62
N LEU A 168 -9.85 -13.21 0.02
CA LEU A 168 -9.15 -13.12 1.31
C LEU A 168 -7.81 -12.40 1.17
N ARG A 169 -7.45 -11.60 2.18
CA ARG A 169 -6.13 -10.96 2.24
C ARG A 169 -5.08 -11.99 2.63
N ALA A 170 -3.90 -11.90 2.03
CA ALA A 170 -2.71 -12.57 2.54
C ALA A 170 -2.43 -12.04 3.96
N GLY A 171 -2.65 -12.88 4.97
CA GLY A 171 -2.40 -12.55 6.37
C GLY A 171 -0.94 -12.80 6.69
N ASN A 172 -0.19 -11.73 6.98
CA ASN A 172 1.10 -11.91 7.62
C ASN A 172 0.87 -12.28 9.08
N GLU A 173 1.68 -13.22 9.56
CA GLU A 173 1.68 -13.64 10.96
C GLU A 173 1.81 -12.42 11.88
N LYS A 174 1.04 -12.43 12.97
CA LYS A 174 1.14 -11.44 14.03
C LYS A 174 1.57 -12.14 15.30
N VAL A 175 2.64 -11.64 15.89
CA VAL A 175 3.28 -12.17 17.12
C VAL A 175 2.42 -11.98 18.39
N TRP A 176 1.13 -11.64 18.28
CA TRP A 176 0.24 -11.65 19.43
C TRP A 176 -0.46 -13.00 19.42
N GLU A 177 0.14 -13.95 20.14
CA GLU A 177 -0.30 -15.34 20.26
C GLU A 177 -1.80 -15.41 20.57
N CYS A 178 -2.57 -15.85 19.59
CA CYS A 178 -3.88 -16.44 19.84
C CYS A 178 -3.61 -17.95 19.93
N GLY A 179 -3.79 -18.54 21.12
CA GLY A 179 -3.54 -19.97 21.30
C GLY A 179 -4.33 -20.81 20.31
N GLY A 180 -3.66 -21.72 19.62
CA GLY A 180 -4.23 -22.62 18.62
C GLY A 180 -3.21 -22.98 17.54
N ASP A 181 -3.39 -24.15 16.90
CA ASP A 181 -2.58 -24.56 15.77
C ASP A 181 -3.03 -23.84 14.50
N ASP A 182 -2.07 -23.47 13.64
CA ASP A 182 -2.36 -22.80 12.37
C ASP A 182 -3.06 -23.74 11.39
N LEU A 183 -4.13 -23.25 10.74
CA LEU A 183 -4.82 -24.00 9.68
C LEU A 183 -3.90 -24.33 8.49
N PHE A 184 -2.90 -23.47 8.25
CA PHE A 184 -1.87 -23.65 7.23
C PHE A 184 -0.49 -23.55 7.89
N ASP A 185 -0.12 -24.58 8.64
CA ASP A 185 1.13 -24.71 9.39
C ASP A 185 2.40 -24.75 8.51
N GLU A 186 2.28 -25.18 7.25
CA GLU A 186 3.41 -25.25 6.30
C GLU A 186 3.49 -24.05 5.34
N LEU A 187 2.59 -23.07 5.48
CA LEU A 187 2.43 -21.96 4.55
C LEU A 187 2.68 -20.60 5.21
N ASP A 188 3.62 -19.86 4.66
CA ASP A 188 3.76 -18.43 4.92
C ASP A 188 3.43 -17.58 3.68
N THR A 189 3.31 -16.26 3.87
CA THR A 189 3.00 -15.34 2.77
C THR A 189 4.13 -15.23 1.74
N SER A 190 5.36 -15.57 2.08
CA SER A 190 6.50 -15.59 1.15
C SER A 190 6.40 -16.78 0.20
N LYS A 191 6.15 -17.99 0.71
CA LYS A 191 5.90 -19.21 -0.07
C LYS A 191 4.68 -19.03 -1.00
N LEU A 192 3.60 -18.47 -0.47
CA LEU A 192 2.41 -18.16 -1.27
C LEU A 192 2.75 -17.21 -2.43
N ASN A 193 3.42 -16.08 -2.15
CA ASN A 193 3.78 -15.13 -3.21
C ASN A 193 4.82 -15.68 -4.19
N ALA A 194 5.71 -16.58 -3.76
CA ALA A 194 6.63 -17.28 -4.65
C ALA A 194 5.86 -18.16 -5.63
N ARG A 195 4.92 -18.99 -5.16
CA ARG A 195 4.08 -19.82 -6.03
C ARG A 195 3.24 -18.98 -6.99
N LEU A 196 2.65 -17.89 -6.50
CA LEU A 196 1.87 -16.99 -7.33
C LEU A 196 2.72 -16.44 -8.50
N LYS A 197 3.97 -16.04 -8.24
CA LYS A 197 4.88 -15.55 -9.29
C LYS A 197 5.22 -16.59 -10.36
N GLU A 198 5.22 -17.88 -10.03
CA GLU A 198 5.41 -18.96 -11.00
C GLU A 198 4.21 -19.11 -11.94
N LEU A 199 3.00 -18.86 -11.43
CA LEU A 199 1.77 -18.93 -12.21
C LEU A 199 1.61 -17.75 -13.17
N MET A 200 2.05 -16.56 -12.75
CA MET A 200 2.10 -15.37 -13.58
C MET A 200 3.21 -14.42 -13.09
N PRO A 201 4.15 -14.02 -13.96
CA PRO A 201 5.24 -13.13 -13.57
C PRO A 201 4.74 -11.84 -12.90
N GLY A 202 5.19 -11.63 -11.66
CA GLY A 202 4.90 -10.42 -10.90
C GLY A 202 3.48 -10.32 -10.34
N VAL A 203 2.67 -11.37 -10.39
CA VAL A 203 1.37 -11.45 -9.71
C VAL A 203 1.56 -11.59 -8.19
N THR A 204 0.63 -11.05 -7.42
CA THR A 204 0.58 -11.15 -5.96
C THR A 204 -0.87 -11.28 -5.51
N ALA A 205 -1.12 -11.63 -4.25
CA ALA A 205 -2.48 -11.69 -3.70
C ALA A 205 -3.26 -10.37 -3.87
N LYS A 206 -2.58 -9.21 -3.85
CA LYS A 206 -3.22 -7.91 -4.11
C LYS A 206 -3.74 -7.77 -5.54
N VAL A 207 -3.09 -8.39 -6.51
CA VAL A 207 -3.52 -8.36 -7.92
C VAL A 207 -4.83 -9.12 -8.08
N PHE A 208 -5.01 -10.24 -7.38
CA PHE A 208 -6.30 -10.96 -7.34
C PHE A 208 -7.43 -10.09 -6.80
N HIS A 209 -7.18 -9.27 -5.78
CA HIS A 209 -8.20 -8.35 -5.24
C HIS A 209 -8.58 -7.27 -6.24
N ALA A 210 -7.58 -6.67 -6.89
CA ALA A 210 -7.82 -5.70 -7.95
C ALA A 210 -8.58 -6.32 -9.12
N TYR A 211 -8.24 -7.54 -9.52
CA TYR A 211 -8.92 -8.29 -10.57
C TYR A 211 -10.38 -8.58 -10.22
N ASN A 212 -10.65 -9.20 -9.06
CA ASN A 212 -12.01 -9.55 -8.62
C ASN A 212 -12.89 -8.30 -8.50
N ALA A 213 -12.37 -7.23 -7.89
CA ALA A 213 -13.12 -5.97 -7.79
C ALA A 213 -13.41 -5.36 -9.17
N SER A 214 -12.45 -5.40 -10.10
CA SER A 214 -12.61 -4.82 -11.43
C SER A 214 -13.59 -5.60 -12.31
N ILE A 215 -13.51 -6.93 -12.30
CA ILE A 215 -14.44 -7.79 -13.07
C ILE A 215 -15.86 -7.69 -12.53
N ASN A 216 -16.04 -7.72 -11.21
CA ASN A 216 -17.38 -7.57 -10.63
C ASN A 216 -18.02 -6.22 -11.02
N LEU A 217 -17.23 -5.14 -11.08
CA LEU A 217 -17.72 -3.84 -11.53
C LEU A 217 -18.10 -3.82 -13.02
N ASP A 218 -17.35 -4.55 -13.85
CA ASP A 218 -17.62 -4.71 -15.29
C ASP A 218 -18.90 -5.51 -15.51
N GLU A 219 -19.06 -6.65 -14.81
CA GLU A 219 -20.25 -7.50 -14.84
C GLU A 219 -21.50 -6.79 -14.34
N MET A 220 -21.38 -5.90 -13.34
CA MET A 220 -22.48 -5.07 -12.86
C MET A 220 -22.86 -3.93 -13.82
N GLY A 221 -22.14 -3.72 -14.93
CA GLY A 221 -22.43 -2.66 -15.91
C GLY A 221 -22.18 -1.25 -15.38
N ILE A 222 -21.51 -1.10 -14.24
CA ILE A 222 -21.24 0.20 -13.59
C ILE A 222 -20.18 0.99 -14.39
N LEU A 223 -19.33 0.27 -15.13
CA LEU A 223 -18.17 0.83 -15.81
C LEU A 223 -18.52 1.94 -16.82
N ASP A 224 -19.59 1.80 -17.59
CA ASP A 224 -19.97 2.81 -18.59
C ASP A 224 -20.45 4.11 -17.95
N GLY A 225 -21.14 4.01 -16.81
CA GLY A 225 -21.46 5.17 -15.99
C GLY A 225 -20.20 5.88 -15.51
N LEU A 226 -19.22 5.14 -15.01
CA LEU A 226 -17.94 5.70 -14.55
C LEU A 226 -17.11 6.32 -15.68
N LYS A 227 -17.11 5.73 -16.88
CA LYS A 227 -16.46 6.31 -18.07
C LYS A 227 -17.09 7.65 -18.44
N THR A 228 -18.41 7.73 -18.36
CA THR A 228 -19.16 8.95 -18.63
C THR A 228 -18.85 10.02 -17.58
N ASP A 229 -18.87 9.66 -16.30
CA ASP A 229 -18.53 10.56 -15.19
C ASP A 229 -17.09 11.09 -15.32
N LEU A 230 -16.12 10.23 -15.71
CA LEU A 230 -14.74 10.64 -15.96
C LEU A 230 -14.60 11.60 -17.15
N ALA A 231 -15.39 11.40 -18.21
CA ALA A 231 -15.41 12.30 -19.36
C ALA A 231 -16.03 13.67 -19.02
N LEU A 232 -17.00 13.71 -18.11
CA LEU A 232 -17.59 14.94 -17.57
C LEU A 232 -16.59 15.67 -16.68
N GLU A 233 -15.90 14.97 -15.78
CA GLU A 233 -14.87 15.53 -14.91
C GLU A 233 -13.74 16.19 -15.71
N LYS A 234 -13.24 15.54 -16.78
CA LYS A 234 -12.26 16.12 -17.71
C LYS A 234 -12.73 17.40 -18.40
N LYS A 235 -14.04 17.62 -18.46
CA LYS A 235 -14.69 18.83 -19.01
C LYS A 235 -15.12 19.80 -17.91
N GLY A 236 -14.76 19.56 -16.64
CA GLY A 236 -15.16 20.38 -15.49
C GLY A 236 -16.63 20.28 -15.12
N LYS A 237 -17.33 19.23 -15.56
CA LYS A 237 -18.76 19.02 -15.32
C LYS A 237 -19.00 18.05 -14.15
N PRO A 238 -20.09 18.22 -13.38
CA PRO A 238 -20.40 17.32 -12.28
C PRO A 238 -20.76 15.91 -12.78
N PRO A 239 -20.60 14.86 -11.94
CA PRO A 239 -21.03 13.51 -12.25
C PRO A 239 -22.53 13.40 -12.52
N LEU A 240 -22.95 12.35 -13.23
CA LEU A 240 -24.35 12.02 -13.39
C LEU A 240 -25.00 11.68 -12.04
N LYS A 241 -26.31 11.95 -11.92
CA LYS A 241 -27.10 11.53 -10.76
C LYS A 241 -27.25 10.01 -10.76
N GLY A 242 -27.25 9.42 -9.57
CA GLY A 242 -27.56 8.00 -9.38
C GLY A 242 -29.03 7.70 -9.68
N ALA A 243 -29.38 6.41 -9.71
CA ALA A 243 -30.76 5.96 -9.88
C ALA A 243 -31.69 6.43 -8.74
N ASP A 244 -31.12 6.79 -7.59
CA ASP A 244 -31.78 7.39 -6.44
C ASP A 244 -31.97 8.92 -6.57
N GLY A 245 -31.65 9.50 -7.73
CA GLY A 245 -31.73 10.95 -7.99
C GLY A 245 -30.69 11.78 -7.24
N LYS A 246 -29.81 11.16 -6.44
CA LYS A 246 -28.76 11.87 -5.71
C LYS A 246 -27.54 12.08 -6.61
N PRO A 247 -26.86 13.23 -6.53
CA PRO A 247 -25.60 13.41 -7.23
C PRO A 247 -24.59 12.37 -6.74
N ARG A 248 -23.97 11.63 -7.68
CA ARG A 248 -22.83 10.78 -7.35
C ARG A 248 -21.73 11.67 -6.79
N LYS A 249 -21.08 11.21 -5.71
CA LYS A 249 -20.14 12.01 -4.93
C LYS A 249 -19.09 12.62 -5.86
N ASN A 250 -18.98 13.94 -5.86
CA ASN A 250 -17.97 14.64 -6.65
C ASN A 250 -16.58 14.18 -6.17
N LEU A 251 -15.78 13.61 -7.06
CA LEU A 251 -14.42 13.18 -6.75
C LEU A 251 -13.44 14.36 -6.76
N ASN A 252 -13.88 15.54 -7.21
CA ASN A 252 -13.12 16.77 -7.05
C ASN A 252 -13.14 17.21 -5.57
N PRO A 253 -11.98 17.21 -4.88
CA PRO A 253 -11.88 17.62 -3.49
C PRO A 253 -11.67 19.13 -3.33
N GLU A 254 -11.80 19.90 -4.40
CA GLU A 254 -11.94 21.37 -4.37
C GLU A 254 -13.41 21.82 -4.41
N ALA A 255 -14.38 20.88 -4.42
CA ALA A 255 -15.80 21.15 -4.27
C ALA A 255 -16.27 21.06 -2.82
#